data_AF-A0AAV2HYQ6-F1
#
_entry.id   AF-A0AAV2HYQ6-F1
#
_cell.length_a   1.000
_cell.length_b   1.000
_cell.length_c   1.000
_cell.angle_alpha   90.00
_cell.angle_beta   90.00
_cell.angle_gamma   90.00
#
_symmetry.space_group_name_H-M   'P 1'
#
loop_
_entity.id
_entity.type
_entity.pdbx_description
1 polymer ?
#
loop_
_entity_poly.entity_id
_entity_poly.type
_entity_poly.pdbx_seq_one_letter_code
_entity_poly.pdbx_strand_id
1 'polypeptide(L)'
;MGNRPGRQGLRDDLFKGHLKRHFKHTDQKTLEVLSSEDKTWALTQHDANLFTFKSEKFPCGHHEVEESCDGESDLLRRKAACTKNPGHAHFIPVASFTIHHLPEPYRTDEVHELILLQAALTVKVTVTCTSPHRPEFYAESEAPFPFFGRSRDTLTRTGTGFVRSLALFNENECVPLSSSEYLSSSTQWQVVGVIEIQTSSHVVYDDVEVKQTTCALGYDAEDGSGVDIGGFEYKRGMWVDESNMVGVVDDLGVAIKLAKNVERYRELCENLRQVYGSSDADNRLAVMASHPHGCCKLISIGELTRETLLYRTESVAMYNYTVHTCPGCSGAYVYIMGNSHSGLNQRHMGVNAHGNHSGEGLRKR
;
A
#
# COMPACT_ATOMS: atom_id res chain seq x y z
N MET A 1 -60.53 43.18 7.86
CA MET A 1 -59.12 43.64 7.94
C MET A 1 -58.69 43.49 9.39
N GLY A 2 -57.85 42.49 9.70
CA GLY A 2 -57.41 42.19 11.07
C GLY A 2 -55.98 41.65 11.06
N ASN A 3 -55.05 42.45 11.59
CA ASN A 3 -53.64 42.11 11.72
C ASN A 3 -53.40 41.29 13.00
N ARG A 4 -52.67 40.18 12.87
CA ARG A 4 -52.02 39.46 13.97
C ARG A 4 -50.50 39.69 13.90
N PRO A 5 -49.81 39.98 15.02
CA PRO A 5 -48.35 39.99 15.07
C PRO A 5 -47.80 38.55 15.21
N GLY A 6 -46.69 38.29 14.53
CA GLY A 6 -46.02 36.99 14.46
C GLY A 6 -45.33 36.59 15.77
N ARG A 7 -45.49 35.31 16.12
CA ARG A 7 -44.69 34.61 17.14
C ARG A 7 -43.29 34.38 16.60
N GLN A 8 -42.29 35.00 17.23
CA GLN A 8 -40.90 34.59 17.15
C GLN A 8 -40.56 34.00 18.52
N GLY A 9 -40.32 32.69 18.58
CA GLY A 9 -40.12 31.98 19.83
C GLY A 9 -39.39 30.66 19.62
N LEU A 10 -38.17 30.63 20.18
CA LEU A 10 -37.48 29.45 20.73
C LEU A 10 -37.19 28.29 19.79
N ARG A 11 -36.06 28.35 19.09
CA ARG A 11 -35.20 27.19 18.81
C ARG A 11 -33.77 27.66 18.51
N ASP A 12 -32.94 27.87 19.52
CA ASP A 12 -31.47 27.94 19.33
C ASP A 12 -30.62 27.47 20.52
N ASP A 13 -31.21 27.24 21.71
CA ASP A 13 -30.41 26.88 22.90
C ASP A 13 -30.43 25.39 23.31
N LEU A 14 -30.89 24.49 22.43
CA LEU A 14 -30.92 23.04 22.73
C LEU A 14 -29.92 22.18 21.96
N PHE A 15 -29.11 22.76 21.07
CA PHE A 15 -28.13 21.99 20.27
C PHE A 15 -26.67 22.10 20.74
N LYS A 16 -26.36 22.98 21.69
CA LYS A 16 -24.99 23.14 22.23
C LYS A 16 -24.64 22.16 23.36
N GLY A 17 -25.60 21.33 23.80
CA GLY A 17 -25.44 20.43 24.96
C GLY A 17 -24.97 19.01 24.66
N HIS A 18 -25.06 18.53 23.42
CA HIS A 18 -24.91 17.09 23.12
C HIS A 18 -23.58 16.66 22.48
N LEU A 19 -22.73 17.59 22.04
CA LEU A 19 -21.47 17.28 21.34
C LEU A 19 -20.20 17.27 22.24
N LYS A 20 -20.33 17.55 23.55
CA LYS A 20 -19.21 17.45 24.51
C LYS A 20 -18.98 16.06 25.10
N ARG A 21 -19.72 15.02 24.66
CA ARG A 21 -19.66 13.68 25.29
C ARG A 21 -18.83 12.62 24.57
N HIS A 22 -18.36 12.84 23.34
CA HIS A 22 -17.58 11.81 22.63
C HIS A 22 -16.07 12.08 22.46
N PHE A 23 -15.55 13.26 22.83
CA PHE A 23 -14.12 13.61 22.66
C PHE A 23 -13.39 13.97 23.95
N LYS A 24 -13.74 13.35 25.09
CA LYS A 24 -13.15 13.71 26.38
C LYS A 24 -11.81 13.04 26.74
N HIS A 25 -11.24 12.17 25.89
CA HIS A 25 -10.04 11.41 26.28
C HIS A 25 -8.98 11.18 25.19
N THR A 26 -9.09 11.79 24.01
CA THR A 26 -7.91 11.81 23.11
C THR A 26 -6.97 12.90 23.62
N ASP A 27 -5.97 12.49 24.41
CA ASP A 27 -5.00 13.38 25.03
C ASP A 27 -4.29 14.20 23.94
N GLN A 28 -4.37 15.52 24.02
CA GLN A 28 -3.73 16.48 23.11
C GLN A 28 -2.22 16.20 22.96
N LYS A 29 -1.62 15.61 23.99
CA LYS A 29 -0.24 15.12 24.01
C LYS A 29 0.05 14.04 22.95
N THR A 30 -0.94 13.23 22.58
CA THR A 30 -0.81 12.19 21.54
C THR A 30 -0.67 12.80 20.15
N LEU A 31 -1.35 13.93 19.88
CA LEU A 31 -1.26 14.64 18.61
C LEU A 31 0.07 15.40 18.48
N GLU A 32 0.59 15.94 19.59
CA GLU A 32 1.86 16.67 19.59
C GLU A 32 3.07 15.76 19.26
N VAL A 33 3.10 14.53 19.80
CA VAL A 33 4.19 13.57 19.55
C VAL A 33 4.27 13.13 18.09
N LEU A 34 3.13 12.97 17.40
CA LEU A 34 3.10 12.52 16.00
C LEU A 34 3.42 13.62 14.97
N SER A 35 3.62 14.88 15.41
CA SER A 35 3.55 16.03 14.52
C SER A 35 4.89 16.64 14.10
N SER A 36 6.01 16.37 14.80
CA SER A 36 7.25 17.17 14.62
C SER A 36 8.30 16.56 13.68
N GLU A 37 8.40 15.24 13.55
CA GLU A 37 9.45 14.59 12.72
C GLU A 37 8.95 14.13 11.34
N ASP A 38 7.65 13.86 11.17
CA ASP A 38 7.10 13.35 9.91
C ASP A 38 6.69 14.44 8.89
N LYS A 39 6.56 15.70 9.28
CA LYS A 39 6.03 16.73 8.34
C LYS A 39 7.03 17.13 7.23
N THR A 40 8.32 16.94 7.46
CA THR A 40 9.38 17.32 6.50
C THR A 40 9.50 16.37 5.31
N TRP A 41 9.11 15.10 5.44
CA TRP A 41 9.16 14.16 4.29
C TRP A 41 7.97 14.34 3.34
N ALA A 42 6.81 14.78 3.84
CA ALA A 42 5.62 15.00 3.02
C ALA A 42 5.76 16.22 2.06
N LEU A 43 6.70 17.13 2.33
CA LEU A 43 6.84 18.41 1.64
C LEU A 43 8.07 18.52 0.72
N THR A 44 8.95 17.53 0.68
CA THR A 44 10.12 17.56 -0.21
C THR A 44 9.78 16.94 -1.56
N GLN A 45 9.19 17.74 -2.45
CA GLN A 45 9.30 17.51 -3.90
C GLN A 45 10.76 17.71 -4.28
N HIS A 46 11.53 16.63 -4.37
CA HIS A 46 12.83 16.68 -5.02
C HIS A 46 12.62 16.67 -6.54
N ASP A 47 13.11 17.73 -7.18
CA ASP A 47 13.12 17.94 -8.63
C ASP A 47 13.50 16.67 -9.39
N ALA A 48 12.50 16.06 -10.04
CA ALA A 48 12.66 14.95 -10.97
C ALA A 48 13.21 15.47 -12.31
N ASN A 49 14.41 16.05 -12.32
CA ASN A 49 15.13 16.35 -13.55
C ASN A 49 15.90 15.10 -14.00
N LEU A 50 15.24 14.34 -14.89
CA LEU A 50 15.79 13.62 -16.05
C LEU A 50 17.24 13.14 -15.94
N PHE A 51 17.41 11.95 -15.36
CA PHE A 51 18.47 11.05 -15.79
C PHE A 51 17.88 10.10 -16.83
N THR A 52 18.35 10.22 -18.08
CA THR A 52 18.14 9.18 -19.10
C THR A 52 19.07 8.01 -18.79
N PHE A 53 18.49 6.86 -18.46
CA PHE A 53 19.23 5.67 -18.11
C PHE A 53 19.39 4.76 -19.34
N LYS A 54 20.31 3.81 -19.24
CA LYS A 54 20.41 2.69 -20.17
C LYS A 54 20.32 1.43 -19.33
N SER A 55 19.10 0.94 -19.15
CA SER A 55 18.82 -0.30 -18.45
C SER A 55 19.24 -1.52 -19.32
N GLU A 56 19.92 -2.50 -18.74
CA GLU A 56 20.16 -3.80 -19.41
C GLU A 56 18.81 -4.50 -19.63
N LYS A 57 18.60 -5.20 -20.76
CA LYS A 57 17.31 -5.81 -21.13
C LYS A 57 16.71 -6.62 -19.96
N PHE A 58 15.68 -6.07 -19.32
CA PHE A 58 14.98 -6.70 -18.22
C PHE A 58 14.11 -7.85 -18.73
N PRO A 59 14.21 -9.06 -18.14
CA PRO A 59 13.22 -10.10 -18.37
C PRO A 59 11.92 -9.67 -17.70
N CYS A 60 11.03 -9.01 -18.45
CA CYS A 60 9.71 -8.70 -17.94
C CYS A 60 8.94 -10.01 -17.73
N GLY A 61 8.63 -10.24 -16.47
CA GLY A 61 7.83 -11.38 -16.05
C GLY A 61 6.37 -11.27 -16.46
N HIS A 62 5.66 -12.38 -16.30
CA HIS A 62 4.19 -12.33 -16.31
C HIS A 62 3.77 -11.53 -15.07
N HIS A 63 3.08 -10.41 -15.28
CA HIS A 63 2.52 -9.61 -14.19
C HIS A 63 1.45 -10.41 -13.48
N GLU A 64 1.37 -10.30 -12.16
CA GLU A 64 0.42 -11.05 -11.34
C GLU A 64 -0.73 -10.15 -10.89
N VAL A 65 -1.34 -9.47 -11.85
CA VAL A 65 -2.59 -8.73 -11.65
C VAL A 65 -3.75 -9.68 -11.88
N GLU A 66 -4.73 -9.68 -10.97
CA GLU A 66 -5.94 -10.48 -11.15
C GLU A 66 -7.02 -9.65 -11.85
N GLU A 67 -7.66 -10.25 -12.85
CA GLU A 67 -8.75 -9.64 -13.61
C GLU A 67 -10.08 -10.26 -13.18
N SER A 68 -11.15 -9.48 -13.11
CA SER A 68 -12.49 -9.96 -12.76
C SER A 68 -13.57 -9.34 -13.66
N CYS A 69 -14.43 -10.20 -14.21
CA CYS A 69 -15.60 -9.81 -14.97
C CYS A 69 -16.85 -9.65 -14.09
N ASP A 70 -16.98 -10.48 -13.05
CA ASP A 70 -18.20 -10.62 -12.24
C ASP A 70 -17.97 -10.26 -10.76
N GLY A 71 -17.04 -9.32 -10.51
CA GLY A 71 -16.68 -8.87 -9.17
C GLY A 71 -16.09 -9.99 -8.29
N GLU A 72 -16.46 -10.02 -7.01
CA GLU A 72 -15.85 -10.93 -6.03
C GLU A 72 -16.16 -12.41 -6.27
N SER A 73 -17.31 -12.72 -6.87
CA SER A 73 -17.68 -14.10 -7.18
C SER A 73 -16.71 -14.74 -8.19
N ASP A 74 -16.24 -13.96 -9.17
CA ASP A 74 -15.23 -14.40 -10.13
C ASP A 74 -13.87 -14.61 -9.44
N LEU A 75 -13.50 -13.71 -8.52
CA LEU A 75 -12.25 -13.82 -7.76
C LEU A 75 -12.18 -15.13 -6.96
N LEU A 76 -13.26 -15.49 -6.26
CA LEU A 76 -13.34 -16.76 -5.51
C LEU A 76 -13.29 -17.98 -6.44
N ARG A 77 -13.95 -17.92 -7.60
CA ARG A 77 -13.88 -18.97 -8.63
C ARG A 77 -12.44 -19.15 -9.15
N ARG A 78 -11.74 -18.05 -9.40
CA ARG A 78 -10.34 -18.06 -9.87
C ARG A 78 -9.38 -18.56 -8.81
N LYS A 79 -9.58 -18.19 -7.55
CA LYS A 79 -8.87 -18.77 -6.40
C LYS A 79 -9.07 -20.28 -6.35
N ALA A 80 -10.31 -20.77 -6.44
CA ALA A 80 -10.59 -22.22 -6.44
C ALA A 80 -9.95 -22.96 -7.64
N ALA A 81 -9.82 -22.29 -8.79
CA ALA A 81 -9.22 -22.83 -10.01
C ALA A 81 -7.69 -22.56 -10.13
N CYS A 82 -7.04 -22.03 -9.09
CA CYS A 82 -5.64 -21.62 -9.17
C CYS A 82 -4.70 -22.82 -9.40
N THR A 83 -3.96 -22.78 -10.49
CA THR A 83 -2.95 -23.80 -10.85
C THR A 83 -1.56 -23.46 -10.34
N LYS A 84 -1.27 -22.19 -10.05
CA LYS A 84 0.06 -21.75 -9.59
C LYS A 84 0.35 -22.22 -8.16
N ASN A 85 -0.63 -22.11 -7.25
CA ASN A 85 -0.53 -22.63 -5.89
C ASN A 85 -1.82 -23.40 -5.55
N PRO A 86 -1.94 -24.67 -6.00
CA PRO A 86 -3.16 -25.45 -5.79
C PRO A 86 -3.53 -25.55 -4.31
N GLY A 87 -4.75 -25.14 -3.97
CA GLY A 87 -5.27 -25.12 -2.60
C GLY A 87 -4.60 -24.12 -1.66
N HIS A 88 -3.68 -23.29 -2.17
CA HIS A 88 -3.00 -22.21 -1.43
C HIS A 88 -2.39 -22.67 -0.10
N ALA A 89 -1.87 -23.91 -0.04
CA ALA A 89 -1.42 -24.55 1.21
C ALA A 89 -0.27 -23.81 1.92
N HIS A 90 0.48 -22.97 1.20
CA HIS A 90 1.60 -22.18 1.74
C HIS A 90 1.21 -20.73 2.06
N PHE A 91 -0.06 -20.39 1.95
CA PHE A 91 -0.61 -19.11 2.39
C PHE A 91 -1.25 -19.27 3.76
N ILE A 92 -0.90 -18.37 4.68
CA ILE A 92 -1.35 -18.39 6.06
C ILE A 92 -2.33 -17.23 6.25
N PRO A 93 -3.60 -17.48 6.61
CA PRO A 93 -4.51 -16.41 6.98
C PRO A 93 -3.92 -15.56 8.11
N VAL A 94 -4.08 -14.24 8.04
CA VAL A 94 -3.49 -13.31 9.03
C VAL A 94 -3.90 -13.66 10.45
N ALA A 95 -5.18 -13.99 10.67
CA ALA A 95 -5.71 -14.40 11.98
C ALA A 95 -5.12 -15.73 12.52
N SER A 96 -4.56 -16.56 11.63
CA SER A 96 -3.95 -17.84 11.98
C SER A 96 -2.43 -17.75 12.08
N PHE A 97 -1.82 -16.63 11.71
CA PHE A 97 -0.37 -16.46 11.75
C PHE A 97 0.12 -16.43 13.19
N THR A 98 1.18 -17.19 13.44
CA THR A 98 1.83 -17.32 14.76
C THR A 98 3.33 -17.44 14.56
N ILE A 99 4.10 -17.16 15.60
CA ILE A 99 5.57 -17.26 15.59
C ILE A 99 6.09 -18.64 15.15
N HIS A 100 5.33 -19.72 15.35
CA HIS A 100 5.75 -21.07 14.96
C HIS A 100 5.73 -21.33 13.45
N HIS A 101 5.05 -20.48 12.68
CA HIS A 101 5.11 -20.51 11.23
C HIS A 101 6.46 -20.01 10.69
N LEU A 102 7.24 -19.29 11.50
CA LEU A 102 8.56 -18.81 11.11
C LEU A 102 9.61 -19.92 11.21
N PRO A 103 10.63 -19.91 10.35
CA PRO A 103 11.81 -20.75 10.53
C PRO A 103 12.49 -20.44 11.87
N GLU A 104 13.07 -21.46 12.51
CA GLU A 104 13.60 -21.38 13.88
C GLU A 104 14.51 -20.16 14.16
N PRO A 105 15.47 -19.79 13.27
CA PRO A 105 16.35 -18.63 13.51
C PRO A 105 15.63 -17.27 13.56
N TYR A 106 14.39 -17.21 13.07
CA TYR A 106 13.58 -15.99 12.98
C TYR A 106 12.38 -16.01 13.93
N ARG A 107 12.29 -16.99 14.85
CA ARG A 107 11.21 -17.07 15.85
C ARG A 107 11.45 -16.10 17.01
N THR A 108 11.45 -14.81 16.73
CA THR A 108 11.50 -13.74 17.74
C THR A 108 10.20 -12.93 17.74
N ASP A 109 9.89 -12.29 18.86
CA ASP A 109 8.68 -11.47 18.99
C ASP A 109 8.71 -10.28 18.03
N GLU A 110 9.90 -9.69 17.78
CA GLU A 110 10.10 -8.57 16.87
C GLU A 110 9.82 -8.94 15.42
N VAL A 111 10.29 -10.11 14.97
CA VAL A 111 10.01 -10.60 13.60
C VAL A 111 8.52 -10.89 13.43
N HIS A 112 7.92 -11.54 14.42
CA HIS A 112 6.49 -11.83 14.42
C HIS A 112 5.64 -10.55 14.40
N GLU A 113 5.97 -9.56 15.25
CA GLU A 113 5.32 -8.26 15.30
C GLU A 113 5.46 -7.50 13.98
N LEU A 114 6.67 -7.48 13.39
CA LEU A 114 6.92 -6.84 12.11
C LEU A 114 6.00 -7.39 11.02
N ILE A 115 5.86 -8.71 10.93
CA ILE A 115 5.03 -9.36 9.89
C ILE A 115 3.54 -9.02 10.07
N LEU A 116 3.06 -8.99 11.32
CA LEU A 116 1.68 -8.57 11.61
C LEU A 116 1.45 -7.10 11.27
N LEU A 117 2.43 -6.22 11.54
CA LEU A 117 2.38 -4.82 11.14
C LEU A 117 2.41 -4.67 9.61
N GLN A 118 3.23 -5.45 8.91
CA GLN A 118 3.24 -5.50 7.45
C GLN A 118 1.86 -5.85 6.93
N ALA A 119 1.24 -6.91 7.47
CA ALA A 119 -0.13 -7.29 7.12
C ALA A 119 -1.16 -6.20 7.45
N ALA A 120 -1.03 -5.50 8.57
CA ALA A 120 -1.92 -4.40 8.94
C ALA A 120 -1.79 -3.19 7.99
N LEU A 121 -0.62 -2.97 7.40
CA LEU A 121 -0.33 -1.90 6.44
C LEU A 121 -0.57 -2.32 4.97
N THR A 122 -0.77 -3.62 4.70
CA THR A 122 -1.17 -4.11 3.39
C THR A 122 -2.63 -3.76 3.07
N VAL A 123 -2.86 -3.26 1.85
CA VAL A 123 -4.20 -2.95 1.31
C VAL A 123 -4.51 -3.80 0.08
N LYS A 124 -5.80 -4.10 -0.12
CA LYS A 124 -6.33 -4.60 -1.40
C LYS A 124 -6.55 -3.40 -2.31
N VAL A 125 -5.98 -3.42 -3.50
CA VAL A 125 -6.16 -2.36 -4.50
C VAL A 125 -7.13 -2.87 -5.57
N THR A 126 -8.18 -2.12 -5.85
CA THR A 126 -9.16 -2.43 -6.90
C THR A 126 -9.23 -1.28 -7.90
N VAL A 127 -9.06 -1.58 -9.18
CA VAL A 127 -9.08 -0.59 -10.28
C VAL A 127 -10.15 -1.00 -11.27
N THR A 128 -11.04 -0.08 -11.63
CA THR A 128 -12.20 -0.37 -12.49
C THR A 128 -12.08 0.19 -13.91
N CYS A 129 -10.93 0.77 -14.25
CA CYS A 129 -10.66 1.25 -15.60
C CYS A 129 -9.22 1.00 -16.04
N THR A 130 -9.01 0.90 -17.36
CA THR A 130 -7.68 0.89 -17.96
C THR A 130 -7.42 2.20 -18.72
N SER A 131 -6.33 2.87 -18.36
CA SER A 131 -5.97 4.16 -18.95
C SER A 131 -5.63 4.01 -20.45
N PRO A 132 -6.09 4.97 -21.29
CA PRO A 132 -5.63 5.08 -22.67
C PRO A 132 -4.13 5.42 -22.79
N HIS A 133 -3.49 5.87 -21.71
CA HIS A 133 -2.11 6.34 -21.71
C HIS A 133 -1.09 5.25 -21.36
N ARG A 134 -1.54 4.01 -21.07
CA ARG A 134 -0.61 2.90 -20.86
C ARG A 134 0.32 2.78 -22.09
N PRO A 135 1.64 2.70 -21.90
CA PRO A 135 2.59 2.61 -22.99
C PRO A 135 2.51 1.21 -23.61
N GLU A 136 3.02 1.05 -24.84
CA GLU A 136 3.11 -0.28 -25.46
C GLU A 136 4.13 -1.17 -24.74
N PHE A 137 5.22 -0.56 -24.26
CA PHE A 137 6.33 -1.25 -23.62
C PHE A 137 6.71 -0.58 -22.30
N TYR A 138 7.37 -1.34 -21.42
CA TYR A 138 8.07 -0.74 -20.29
C TYR A 138 9.16 0.23 -20.77
N ALA A 139 9.44 1.27 -19.99
CA ALA A 139 10.48 2.23 -20.32
C ALA A 139 11.82 1.51 -20.56
N GLU A 140 12.50 1.86 -21.66
CA GLU A 140 13.81 1.27 -22.03
C GLU A 140 13.80 -0.24 -22.26
N SER A 141 12.63 -0.85 -22.52
CA SER A 141 12.48 -2.28 -22.78
C SER A 141 11.63 -2.53 -24.02
N GLU A 142 11.78 -3.71 -24.62
CA GLU A 142 10.90 -4.24 -25.68
C GLU A 142 9.76 -5.10 -25.08
N ALA A 143 9.72 -5.22 -23.76
CA ALA A 143 8.71 -6.00 -23.09
C ALA A 143 7.37 -5.26 -23.04
N PRO A 144 6.26 -5.95 -23.37
CA PRO A 144 4.95 -5.33 -23.42
C PRO A 144 4.51 -4.85 -22.04
N PHE A 145 3.94 -3.65 -21.98
CA PHE A 145 3.35 -3.16 -20.74
C PHE A 145 1.97 -3.79 -20.53
N PRO A 146 1.63 -4.22 -19.31
CA PRO A 146 0.36 -4.87 -19.03
C PRO A 146 -0.85 -4.02 -19.43
N PHE A 147 -1.81 -4.64 -20.11
CA PHE A 147 -3.07 -4.03 -20.55
C PHE A 147 -2.96 -2.92 -21.60
N PHE A 148 -1.81 -2.80 -22.29
CA PHE A 148 -1.72 -1.93 -23.46
C PHE A 148 -2.80 -2.29 -24.51
N GLY A 149 -3.34 -1.27 -25.17
CA GLY A 149 -4.38 -1.44 -26.20
C GLY A 149 -5.78 -1.79 -25.66
N ARG A 150 -5.94 -2.03 -24.35
CA ARG A 150 -7.23 -2.31 -23.69
C ARG A 150 -7.88 -1.06 -23.12
N SER A 151 -7.68 0.07 -23.79
CA SER A 151 -8.21 1.37 -23.39
C SER A 151 -9.73 1.33 -23.21
N ARG A 152 -10.23 1.92 -22.11
CA ARG A 152 -11.67 2.00 -21.77
C ARG A 152 -12.34 0.66 -21.48
N ASP A 153 -11.57 -0.41 -21.32
CA ASP A 153 -12.10 -1.63 -20.74
C ASP A 153 -12.58 -1.30 -19.30
N THR A 154 -13.78 -1.77 -18.97
CA THR A 154 -14.40 -1.63 -17.64
C THR A 154 -14.13 -2.84 -16.76
N LEU A 155 -13.28 -3.75 -17.26
CA LEU A 155 -12.82 -4.88 -16.50
C LEU A 155 -12.19 -4.43 -15.18
N THR A 156 -12.71 -4.99 -14.10
CA THR A 156 -12.13 -4.76 -12.77
C THR A 156 -10.85 -5.56 -12.66
N ARG A 157 -9.81 -4.93 -12.13
CA ARG A 157 -8.58 -5.63 -11.75
C ARG A 157 -8.24 -5.38 -10.30
N THR A 158 -7.56 -6.35 -9.71
CA THR A 158 -7.11 -6.27 -8.32
C THR A 158 -5.62 -6.53 -8.21
N GLY A 159 -5.02 -5.84 -7.25
CA GLY A 159 -3.64 -6.00 -6.83
C GLY A 159 -3.52 -5.78 -5.34
N THR A 160 -2.27 -5.66 -4.88
CA THR A 160 -1.93 -5.37 -3.50
C THR A 160 -1.18 -4.04 -3.45
N GLY A 161 -1.37 -3.29 -2.37
CA GLY A 161 -0.58 -2.11 -2.06
C GLY A 161 -0.11 -2.12 -0.61
N PHE A 162 0.68 -1.11 -0.25
CA PHE A 162 1.25 -0.96 1.08
C PHE A 162 1.16 0.48 1.53
N VAL A 163 0.71 0.71 2.77
CA VAL A 163 0.69 2.03 3.40
C VAL A 163 2.12 2.42 3.74
N ARG A 164 2.69 3.32 2.92
CA ARG A 164 4.08 3.77 3.02
C ARG A 164 4.26 4.78 4.15
N SER A 165 3.28 5.65 4.29
CA SER A 165 3.35 6.79 5.18
C SER A 165 1.95 7.32 5.49
N LEU A 166 1.81 7.96 6.66
CA LEU A 166 0.61 8.66 7.05
C LEU A 166 0.99 9.90 7.86
N ALA A 167 0.35 11.02 7.56
CA ALA A 167 0.51 12.27 8.29
C ALA A 167 -0.84 12.78 8.77
N LEU A 168 -0.90 13.26 10.01
CA LEU A 168 -2.10 13.87 10.58
C LEU A 168 -1.99 15.39 10.45
N PHE A 169 -3.03 16.02 9.91
CA PHE A 169 -3.12 17.45 9.72
C PHE A 169 -4.27 18.02 10.54
N ASN A 170 -4.03 19.12 11.25
CA ASN A 170 -5.10 19.86 11.93
C ASN A 170 -5.71 20.96 11.03
N GLU A 171 -6.81 21.57 11.49
CA GLU A 171 -7.53 22.64 10.79
C GLU A 171 -6.67 23.87 10.39
N ASN A 172 -5.54 24.09 11.07
CA ASN A 172 -4.65 25.23 10.81
C ASN A 172 -3.51 24.88 9.86
N GLU A 173 -3.40 23.63 9.43
CA GLU A 173 -2.31 23.15 8.59
C GLU A 173 -2.73 23.04 7.13
N CYS A 174 -1.82 23.44 6.23
CA CYS A 174 -2.02 23.27 4.80
C CYS A 174 -1.82 21.79 4.45
N VAL A 175 -2.89 21.14 3.99
CA VAL A 175 -2.83 19.78 3.47
C VAL A 175 -2.18 19.82 2.07
N PRO A 176 -1.13 19.03 1.80
CA PRO A 176 -0.38 19.09 0.54
C PRO A 176 -1.12 18.47 -0.67
N LEU A 177 -2.45 18.34 -0.60
CA LEU A 177 -3.26 17.79 -1.67
C LEU A 177 -3.71 18.91 -2.62
N SER A 178 -3.55 18.68 -3.91
CA SER A 178 -3.87 19.66 -4.95
C SER A 178 -5.38 19.79 -5.18
N SER A 179 -6.15 18.76 -4.81
CA SER A 179 -7.60 18.73 -4.93
C SER A 179 -8.27 19.41 -3.73
N SER A 180 -8.31 20.74 -3.80
CA SER A 180 -9.14 21.58 -2.92
C SER A 180 -10.62 21.15 -2.87
N GLU A 181 -11.11 20.41 -3.88
CA GLU A 181 -12.48 19.93 -3.97
C GLU A 181 -12.87 19.01 -2.80
N TYR A 182 -11.98 18.13 -2.34
CA TYR A 182 -12.30 17.20 -1.25
C TYR A 182 -12.45 17.91 0.10
N LEU A 183 -11.57 18.88 0.37
CA LEU A 183 -11.57 19.65 1.62
C LEU A 183 -12.72 20.67 1.69
N SER A 184 -13.22 21.12 0.54
CA SER A 184 -14.23 22.19 0.47
C SER A 184 -15.65 21.76 0.89
N SER A 185 -15.96 20.47 0.82
CA SER A 185 -17.35 19.98 0.98
C SER A 185 -17.76 19.67 2.42
N SER A 186 -16.80 19.63 3.35
CA SER A 186 -17.00 19.10 4.69
C SER A 186 -16.66 20.15 5.74
N THR A 187 -17.69 20.86 6.20
CA THR A 187 -17.60 22.05 7.04
C THR A 187 -17.18 21.83 8.51
N GLN A 188 -16.58 20.69 8.89
CA GLN A 188 -16.34 20.36 10.32
C GLN A 188 -15.07 19.55 10.67
N TRP A 189 -14.07 19.39 9.78
CA TRP A 189 -12.88 18.61 10.18
C TRP A 189 -11.91 19.41 11.06
N GLN A 190 -11.64 18.89 12.25
CA GLN A 190 -10.58 19.38 13.13
C GLN A 190 -9.24 18.72 12.83
N VAL A 191 -9.24 17.46 12.38
CA VAL A 191 -8.04 16.68 12.02
C VAL A 191 -8.36 15.72 10.86
N VAL A 192 -7.48 15.61 9.86
CA VAL A 192 -7.54 14.63 8.76
C VAL A 192 -6.25 13.82 8.68
N GLY A 193 -6.34 12.55 8.27
CA GLY A 193 -5.17 11.74 7.93
C GLY A 193 -4.90 11.76 6.42
N VAL A 194 -3.69 12.09 6.01
CA VAL A 194 -3.23 11.94 4.61
C VAL A 194 -2.39 10.69 4.54
N ILE A 195 -2.81 9.74 3.71
CA ILE A 195 -2.17 8.44 3.56
C ILE A 195 -1.50 8.31 2.20
N GLU A 196 -0.28 7.78 2.16
CA GLU A 196 0.40 7.40 0.91
C GLU A 196 0.40 5.88 0.79
N ILE A 197 -0.21 5.37 -0.27
CA ILE A 197 -0.25 3.96 -0.62
C ILE A 197 0.65 3.75 -1.83
N GLN A 198 1.56 2.79 -1.72
CA GLN A 198 2.42 2.37 -2.82
C GLN A 198 1.92 1.05 -3.40
N THR A 199 1.98 0.94 -4.73
CA THR A 199 1.73 -0.30 -5.49
C THR A 199 2.57 -0.30 -6.78
N SER A 200 2.35 -1.26 -7.67
CA SER A 200 3.00 -1.33 -8.98
C SER A 200 2.29 -0.48 -10.04
N SER A 201 3.03 0.15 -10.96
CA SER A 201 2.45 0.94 -12.07
C SER A 201 1.61 0.08 -13.01
N HIS A 202 1.94 -1.20 -13.17
CA HIS A 202 1.10 -2.09 -13.95
C HIS A 202 -0.25 -2.40 -13.27
N VAL A 203 -0.38 -2.18 -11.94
CA VAL A 203 -1.67 -2.21 -11.22
C VAL A 203 -2.41 -0.89 -11.41
N VAL A 204 -1.80 0.23 -11.02
CA VAL A 204 -2.33 1.59 -11.16
C VAL A 204 -1.31 2.46 -11.91
N TYR A 205 -1.59 2.82 -13.15
CA TYR A 205 -0.62 3.43 -14.04
C TYR A 205 -0.52 4.96 -13.88
N ASP A 206 -1.64 5.66 -13.90
CA ASP A 206 -1.70 7.13 -13.96
C ASP A 206 -2.92 7.71 -13.22
N ASP A 207 -3.14 9.01 -13.39
CA ASP A 207 -4.24 9.74 -12.77
C ASP A 207 -5.64 9.35 -13.29
N VAL A 208 -5.74 8.75 -14.48
CA VAL A 208 -7.02 8.23 -14.99
C VAL A 208 -7.42 7.01 -14.19
N GLU A 209 -6.48 6.10 -13.94
CA GLU A 209 -6.72 4.88 -13.16
C GLU A 209 -6.88 5.16 -11.67
N VAL A 210 -6.09 6.09 -11.12
CA VAL A 210 -6.15 6.43 -9.69
C VAL A 210 -7.53 6.94 -9.28
N LYS A 211 -8.18 7.73 -10.15
CA LYS A 211 -9.53 8.28 -9.93
C LYS A 211 -10.61 7.20 -9.93
N GLN A 212 -10.30 6.02 -10.42
CA GLN A 212 -11.18 4.85 -10.49
C GLN A 212 -10.60 3.70 -9.65
N THR A 213 -9.76 4.03 -8.67
CA THR A 213 -9.16 3.08 -7.73
C THR A 213 -9.78 3.22 -6.35
N THR A 214 -10.07 2.08 -5.72
CA THR A 214 -10.36 1.98 -4.29
C THR A 214 -9.33 1.09 -3.60
N CYS A 215 -9.03 1.39 -2.34
CA CYS A 215 -8.17 0.55 -1.50
C CYS A 215 -8.91 0.10 -0.25
N ALA A 216 -8.94 -1.20 0.03
CA ALA A 216 -9.55 -1.73 1.25
C ALA A 216 -8.47 -2.06 2.30
N LEU A 217 -8.55 -1.40 3.46
CA LEU A 217 -7.76 -1.71 4.65
C LEU A 217 -8.43 -2.82 5.47
N GLY A 218 -7.63 -3.69 6.10
CA GLY A 218 -8.15 -4.68 7.03
C GLY A 218 -9.01 -5.78 6.39
N TYR A 219 -8.90 -6.00 5.07
CA TYR A 219 -9.59 -7.06 4.34
C TYR A 219 -8.99 -8.44 4.62
N ASP A 220 -9.08 -8.89 5.87
CA ASP A 220 -8.40 -10.08 6.38
C ASP A 220 -9.28 -11.35 6.30
N ALA A 221 -10.59 -11.18 6.07
CA ALA A 221 -11.56 -12.26 5.90
C ALA A 221 -12.45 -12.04 4.67
N GLU A 222 -13.14 -13.09 4.22
CA GLU A 222 -14.06 -13.04 3.08
C GLU A 222 -15.47 -12.52 3.45
N ASP A 223 -15.64 -11.96 4.65
CA ASP A 223 -16.90 -11.43 5.16
C ASP A 223 -17.18 -9.97 4.73
N GLY A 224 -16.31 -9.42 3.87
CA GLY A 224 -16.40 -8.02 3.46
C GLY A 224 -15.93 -7.03 4.53
N SER A 225 -15.30 -7.51 5.61
CA SER A 225 -14.72 -6.63 6.62
C SER A 225 -13.59 -5.80 6.01
N GLY A 226 -13.58 -4.51 6.33
CA GLY A 226 -12.55 -3.59 5.87
C GLY A 226 -13.03 -2.14 5.88
N VAL A 227 -12.08 -1.24 5.66
CA VAL A 227 -12.36 0.19 5.46
C VAL A 227 -11.90 0.55 4.06
N ASP A 228 -12.84 0.93 3.22
CA ASP A 228 -12.56 1.41 1.87
C ASP A 228 -12.08 2.86 1.93
N ILE A 229 -10.96 3.11 1.26
CA ILE A 229 -10.40 4.43 1.02
C ILE A 229 -10.50 4.69 -0.49
N GLY A 230 -10.94 5.90 -0.84
CA GLY A 230 -10.99 6.39 -2.22
C GLY A 230 -10.51 7.84 -2.32
N GLY A 231 -10.80 8.48 -3.46
CA GLY A 231 -10.47 9.90 -3.65
C GLY A 231 -8.96 10.16 -3.77
N PHE A 232 -8.22 9.24 -4.37
CA PHE A 232 -6.77 9.33 -4.47
C PHE A 232 -6.30 10.35 -5.51
N GLU A 233 -5.18 10.99 -5.23
CA GLU A 233 -4.34 11.70 -6.19
C GLU A 233 -3.16 10.81 -6.60
N TYR A 234 -2.84 10.84 -7.90
CA TYR A 234 -1.71 10.09 -8.43
C TYR A 234 -0.42 10.86 -8.19
N LYS A 235 0.57 10.17 -7.63
CA LYS A 235 1.94 10.66 -7.49
C LYS A 235 2.85 9.69 -8.25
N ARG A 236 3.46 10.19 -9.32
CA ARG A 236 4.40 9.38 -10.11
C ARG A 236 5.52 8.86 -9.20
N GLY A 237 5.77 7.56 -9.27
CA GLY A 237 6.89 6.95 -8.56
C GLY A 237 8.24 7.36 -9.14
N MET A 238 9.30 7.16 -8.37
CA MET A 238 10.66 7.42 -8.81
C MET A 238 11.23 6.25 -9.60
N TRP A 239 10.79 5.02 -9.28
CA TRP A 239 11.34 3.79 -9.82
C TRP A 239 10.50 3.22 -10.97
N VAL A 240 11.13 2.37 -11.78
CA VAL A 240 10.43 1.61 -12.82
C VAL A 240 9.30 0.81 -12.18
N ASP A 241 8.10 0.92 -12.76
CA ASP A 241 6.89 0.26 -12.30
C ASP A 241 6.42 0.68 -10.89
N GLU A 242 6.75 1.89 -10.40
CA GLU A 242 6.25 2.43 -9.13
C GLU A 242 5.01 3.31 -9.31
N SER A 243 3.98 3.03 -8.51
CA SER A 243 2.79 3.87 -8.40
C SER A 243 2.57 4.27 -6.95
N ASN A 244 2.54 5.58 -6.70
CA ASN A 244 2.16 6.13 -5.40
C ASN A 244 0.80 6.82 -5.54
N MET A 245 -0.06 6.56 -4.57
CA MET A 245 -1.41 7.13 -4.49
C MET A 245 -1.52 7.84 -3.14
N VAL A 246 -2.01 9.07 -3.15
CA VAL A 246 -2.21 9.83 -1.92
C VAL A 246 -3.70 10.03 -1.70
N GLY A 247 -4.20 9.60 -0.55
CA GLY A 247 -5.62 9.69 -0.21
C GLY A 247 -5.84 10.36 1.15
N VAL A 248 -7.12 10.54 1.49
CA VAL A 248 -7.54 11.05 2.79
C VAL A 248 -8.26 9.95 3.56
N VAL A 249 -7.90 9.82 4.84
CA VAL A 249 -8.61 9.01 5.83
C VAL A 249 -9.33 9.96 6.76
N ASP A 250 -10.66 9.90 6.73
CA ASP A 250 -11.56 10.77 7.48
C ASP A 250 -11.86 10.21 8.89
N ASP A 251 -11.83 8.88 9.05
CA ASP A 251 -11.87 8.24 10.36
C ASP A 251 -10.54 8.45 11.11
N LEU A 252 -10.56 9.38 12.08
CA LEU A 252 -9.40 9.71 12.91
C LEU A 252 -8.87 8.51 13.72
N GLY A 253 -9.75 7.58 14.13
CA GLY A 253 -9.34 6.37 14.85
C GLY A 253 -8.51 5.45 13.96
N VAL A 254 -8.95 5.26 12.71
CA VAL A 254 -8.21 4.52 11.68
C VAL A 254 -6.89 5.24 11.36
N ALA A 255 -6.92 6.55 11.14
CA ALA A 255 -5.72 7.33 10.82
C ALA A 255 -4.66 7.26 11.94
N ILE A 256 -5.06 7.46 13.20
CA ILE A 256 -4.14 7.35 14.36
C ILE A 256 -3.56 5.93 14.48
N LYS A 257 -4.39 4.90 14.29
CA LYS A 257 -3.92 3.50 14.35
C LYS A 257 -2.88 3.23 13.26
N LEU A 258 -3.13 3.70 12.04
CA LEU A 258 -2.20 3.54 10.92
C LEU A 258 -0.90 4.32 11.13
N ALA A 259 -0.94 5.57 11.60
CA ALA A 259 0.27 6.34 11.93
C ALA A 259 1.18 5.56 12.88
N LYS A 260 0.60 5.05 13.98
CA LYS A 260 1.33 4.24 14.97
C LYS A 260 1.89 2.96 14.37
N ASN A 261 1.13 2.28 13.51
CA ASN A 261 1.60 1.07 12.84
C ASN A 261 2.77 1.37 11.90
N VAL A 262 2.71 2.47 11.14
CA VAL A 262 3.79 2.89 10.23
C VAL A 262 5.07 3.22 11.01
N GLU A 263 4.95 3.99 12.09
CA GLU A 263 6.08 4.34 12.97
C GLU A 263 6.70 3.09 13.59
N ARG A 264 5.88 2.24 14.20
CA ARG A 264 6.36 0.99 14.82
C ARG A 264 7.00 0.05 13.80
N TYR A 265 6.44 -0.05 12.61
CA TYR A 265 7.01 -0.85 11.52
C TYR A 265 8.39 -0.34 11.10
N ARG A 266 8.57 0.98 10.99
CA ARG A 266 9.87 1.62 10.69
C ARG A 266 10.92 1.29 11.75
N GLU A 267 10.55 1.44 13.03
CA GLU A 267 11.44 1.11 14.16
C GLU A 267 11.91 -0.34 14.10
N LEU A 268 10.97 -1.29 13.93
CA LEU A 268 11.29 -2.72 13.86
C LEU A 268 12.16 -3.04 12.66
N CYS A 269 11.89 -2.45 11.49
CA CYS A 269 12.75 -2.62 10.32
C CYS A 269 14.20 -2.21 10.59
N GLU A 270 14.44 -1.07 11.24
CA GLU A 270 15.81 -0.60 11.55
C GLU A 270 16.48 -1.44 12.65
N ASN A 271 15.73 -1.88 13.66
CA ASN A 271 16.24 -2.78 14.69
C ASN A 271 16.64 -4.15 14.09
N LEU A 272 15.76 -4.75 13.29
CA LEU A 272 16.01 -6.04 12.64
C LEU A 272 17.11 -5.92 11.58
N ARG A 273 17.29 -4.76 10.94
CA ARG A 273 18.46 -4.48 10.10
C ARG A 273 19.77 -4.59 10.89
N GLN A 274 19.83 -4.07 12.12
CA GLN A 274 21.05 -4.17 12.92
C GLN A 274 21.37 -5.61 13.31
N VAL A 275 20.35 -6.43 13.56
CA VAL A 275 20.50 -7.84 13.94
C VAL A 275 20.85 -8.73 12.74
N TYR A 276 20.15 -8.54 11.62
CA TYR A 276 20.21 -9.44 10.47
C TYR A 276 20.91 -8.85 9.24
N GLY A 277 21.31 -7.58 9.25
CA GLY A 277 21.89 -6.90 8.09
C GLY A 277 23.31 -7.35 7.72
N SER A 278 24.03 -7.95 8.68
CA SER A 278 25.36 -8.53 8.44
C SER A 278 25.34 -10.01 8.10
N SER A 279 24.17 -10.66 8.09
CA SER A 279 24.10 -12.07 7.72
C SER A 279 24.51 -12.26 6.27
N ASP A 280 25.04 -13.44 5.94
CA ASP A 280 25.25 -13.81 4.54
C ASP A 280 23.96 -13.57 3.75
N ALA A 281 24.11 -13.04 2.54
CA ALA A 281 22.97 -12.62 1.73
C ALA A 281 22.09 -13.81 1.31
N ASP A 282 22.65 -15.02 1.33
CA ASP A 282 22.00 -16.24 0.88
C ASP A 282 20.95 -16.72 1.90
N ASN A 283 19.75 -17.03 1.39
CA ASN A 283 18.63 -17.60 2.15
C ASN A 283 18.11 -16.71 3.29
N ARG A 284 18.19 -15.39 3.14
CA ARG A 284 17.53 -14.46 4.07
C ARG A 284 16.01 -14.64 3.99
N LEU A 285 15.35 -14.59 5.15
CA LEU A 285 13.90 -14.69 5.23
C LEU A 285 13.23 -13.61 4.36
N ALA A 286 12.31 -14.02 3.52
CA ALA A 286 11.47 -13.15 2.71
C ALA A 286 10.00 -13.34 3.13
N VAL A 287 9.29 -12.25 3.39
CA VAL A 287 7.89 -12.30 3.85
C VAL A 287 7.04 -11.32 3.05
N MET A 288 5.84 -11.75 2.72
CA MET A 288 4.85 -10.94 2.02
C MET A 288 3.47 -11.13 2.63
N ALA A 289 2.78 -10.02 2.89
CA ALA A 289 1.34 -10.01 3.13
C ALA A 289 0.67 -9.44 1.89
N SER A 290 -0.29 -10.17 1.31
CA SER A 290 -0.90 -9.81 0.03
C SER A 290 -2.35 -10.28 -0.10
N HIS A 291 -3.01 -9.86 -1.19
CA HIS A 291 -4.37 -10.27 -1.56
C HIS A 291 -4.34 -11.20 -2.78
N PRO A 292 -3.95 -12.48 -2.63
CA PRO A 292 -3.98 -13.42 -3.74
C PRO A 292 -5.41 -13.54 -4.29
N HIS A 293 -5.51 -13.40 -5.60
CA HIS A 293 -6.73 -13.30 -6.40
C HIS A 293 -7.65 -12.15 -5.97
N GLY A 294 -7.13 -11.08 -5.37
CA GLY A 294 -7.95 -10.01 -4.80
C GLY A 294 -8.86 -10.45 -3.65
N CYS A 295 -8.58 -11.62 -3.05
CA CYS A 295 -9.35 -12.18 -1.94
C CYS A 295 -8.82 -11.69 -0.58
N CYS A 296 -9.23 -12.35 0.50
CA CYS A 296 -8.76 -12.04 1.85
C CYS A 296 -7.24 -12.04 1.94
N LYS A 297 -6.71 -11.21 2.85
CA LYS A 297 -5.27 -11.06 3.05
C LYS A 297 -4.66 -12.33 3.58
N LEU A 298 -3.56 -12.76 2.97
CA LEU A 298 -2.78 -13.91 3.40
C LEU A 298 -1.30 -13.53 3.52
N ILE A 299 -0.59 -14.23 4.41
CA ILE A 299 0.85 -14.14 4.60
C ILE A 299 1.50 -15.33 3.89
N SER A 300 2.56 -15.08 3.14
CA SER A 300 3.45 -16.12 2.61
C SER A 300 4.89 -15.84 3.03
N ILE A 301 5.62 -16.93 3.27
CA ILE A 301 7.00 -16.94 3.73
C ILE A 301 7.84 -17.68 2.69
N GLY A 302 9.05 -17.19 2.47
CA GLY A 302 10.05 -17.84 1.66
C GLY A 302 11.44 -17.30 2.00
N GLU A 303 12.32 -17.39 1.02
CA GLU A 303 13.73 -17.04 1.16
C GLU A 303 14.17 -16.24 -0.05
N LEU A 304 15.12 -15.32 0.18
CA LEU A 304 15.84 -14.65 -0.88
C LEU A 304 16.74 -15.65 -1.61
N THR A 305 16.53 -15.80 -2.92
CA THR A 305 17.32 -16.71 -3.76
C THR A 305 18.39 -15.99 -4.56
N ARG A 306 18.14 -14.73 -4.93
CA ARG A 306 19.09 -13.94 -5.71
C ARG A 306 18.91 -12.46 -5.48
N GLU A 307 20.04 -11.77 -5.42
CA GLU A 307 20.10 -10.31 -5.50
C GLU A 307 20.80 -9.90 -6.80
N THR A 308 20.14 -9.04 -7.58
CA THR A 308 20.69 -8.48 -8.82
C THR A 308 20.86 -6.98 -8.65
N LEU A 309 22.11 -6.51 -8.60
CA LEU A 309 22.41 -5.08 -8.59
C LEU A 309 22.20 -4.51 -10.00
N LEU A 310 21.33 -3.51 -10.10
CA LEU A 310 20.97 -2.92 -11.39
C LEU A 310 21.90 -1.78 -11.79
N TYR A 311 22.37 -1.02 -10.80
CA TYR A 311 23.29 0.10 -11.01
C TYR A 311 24.53 -0.07 -10.13
N ARG A 312 25.71 0.25 -10.68
CA ARG A 312 26.98 0.14 -9.94
C ARG A 312 27.18 1.29 -8.94
N THR A 313 26.61 2.45 -9.23
CA THR A 313 26.79 3.70 -8.46
C THR A 313 25.67 3.92 -7.46
N GLU A 314 24.46 3.50 -7.81
CA GLU A 314 23.29 3.60 -6.96
C GLU A 314 23.06 2.22 -6.39
N SER A 315 22.97 2.12 -5.07
CA SER A 315 22.70 0.84 -4.44
C SER A 315 21.24 0.48 -4.71
N VAL A 316 20.92 0.04 -5.93
CA VAL A 316 19.59 -0.35 -6.39
C VAL A 316 19.67 -1.81 -6.77
N ALA A 317 18.75 -2.60 -6.22
CA ALA A 317 18.71 -4.03 -6.43
C ALA A 317 17.29 -4.49 -6.73
N MET A 318 17.24 -5.55 -7.53
CA MET A 318 16.09 -6.42 -7.71
C MET A 318 16.35 -7.73 -6.95
N TYR A 319 15.32 -8.26 -6.30
CA TYR A 319 15.40 -9.50 -5.55
C TYR A 319 14.56 -10.58 -6.21
N ASN A 320 15.09 -11.81 -6.27
CA ASN A 320 14.31 -13.01 -6.51
C ASN A 320 14.14 -13.78 -5.20
N TYR A 321 12.99 -14.43 -5.04
CA TYR A 321 12.65 -15.14 -3.80
C TYR A 321 11.66 -16.29 -4.03
N THR A 322 11.56 -17.16 -3.04
CA THR A 322 10.65 -18.33 -3.05
C THR A 322 9.27 -18.04 -2.46
N VAL A 323 9.01 -16.83 -1.95
CA VAL A 323 7.72 -16.43 -1.37
C VAL A 323 6.58 -16.77 -2.34
N HIS A 324 5.58 -17.51 -1.88
CA HIS A 324 4.44 -17.90 -2.72
C HIS A 324 3.61 -16.67 -3.11
N THR A 325 3.31 -16.56 -4.40
CA THR A 325 2.51 -15.47 -4.98
C THR A 325 1.52 -16.03 -5.99
N CYS A 326 0.43 -15.31 -6.22
CA CYS A 326 -0.63 -15.61 -7.19
C CYS A 326 -0.99 -14.31 -7.93
N PRO A 327 -1.75 -14.38 -9.05
CA PRO A 327 -2.48 -13.21 -9.54
C PRO A 327 -3.17 -12.48 -8.38
N GLY A 328 -3.15 -11.16 -8.33
CA GLY A 328 -3.58 -10.32 -7.20
C GLY A 328 -2.45 -9.93 -6.23
N CYS A 329 -1.31 -10.63 -6.23
CA CYS A 329 -0.15 -10.28 -5.40
C CYS A 329 0.70 -9.13 -5.97
N SER A 330 0.52 -8.74 -7.24
CA SER A 330 1.24 -7.60 -7.83
C SER A 330 1.13 -6.33 -6.98
N GLY A 331 2.26 -5.67 -6.75
CA GLY A 331 2.37 -4.47 -5.91
C GLY A 331 2.50 -4.74 -4.40
N ALA A 332 2.37 -5.99 -3.95
CA ALA A 332 2.56 -6.34 -2.54
C ALA A 332 3.98 -6.04 -2.07
N TYR A 333 4.13 -5.47 -0.87
CA TYR A 333 5.45 -5.25 -0.30
C TYR A 333 6.09 -6.57 0.14
N VAL A 334 7.34 -6.80 -0.28
CA VAL A 334 8.16 -7.96 0.08
C VAL A 334 9.25 -7.50 1.02
N TYR A 335 9.14 -7.92 2.28
CA TYR A 335 10.16 -7.64 3.28
C TYR A 335 11.24 -8.72 3.23
N ILE A 336 12.47 -8.32 2.94
CA ILE A 336 13.65 -9.18 3.03
C ILE A 336 14.37 -8.86 4.34
N MET A 337 14.53 -9.87 5.20
CA MET A 337 15.11 -9.70 6.52
C MET A 337 16.53 -9.13 6.44
N GLY A 338 16.83 -8.18 7.33
CA GLY A 338 18.10 -7.46 7.35
C GLY A 338 18.21 -6.31 6.35
N ASN A 339 17.20 -6.08 5.48
CA ASN A 339 17.17 -4.88 4.65
C ASN A 339 16.61 -3.66 5.42
N SER A 340 17.09 -2.46 5.06
CA SER A 340 16.61 -1.21 5.64
C SER A 340 15.16 -0.90 5.27
N HIS A 341 14.45 -0.20 6.15
CA HIS A 341 13.13 0.34 5.83
C HIS A 341 13.17 1.33 4.67
N SER A 342 14.26 2.10 4.54
CA SER A 342 14.40 3.02 3.40
C SER A 342 14.47 2.32 2.02
N GLY A 343 14.55 0.99 2.02
CA GLY A 343 14.36 0.12 0.86
C GLY A 343 12.89 -0.24 0.58
N LEU A 344 11.92 0.53 1.09
CA LEU A 344 10.47 0.44 0.90
C LEU A 344 9.96 0.23 -0.55
N ASN A 345 10.83 0.12 -1.55
CA ASN A 345 10.48 -0.06 -2.94
C ASN A 345 10.47 -1.52 -3.39
N GLN A 346 10.66 -2.49 -2.49
CA GLN A 346 10.64 -3.91 -2.82
C GLN A 346 9.22 -4.45 -2.93
N ARG A 347 8.50 -4.03 -3.96
CA ARG A 347 7.17 -4.54 -4.29
C ARG A 347 7.26 -5.73 -5.24
N HIS A 348 6.39 -6.72 -5.08
CA HIS A 348 6.30 -7.86 -5.97
C HIS A 348 5.84 -7.41 -7.36
N MET A 349 6.66 -7.69 -8.38
CA MET A 349 6.37 -7.32 -9.77
C MET A 349 5.80 -8.49 -10.59
N GLY A 350 6.28 -9.71 -10.35
CA GLY A 350 5.76 -10.90 -11.00
C GLY A 350 6.74 -12.06 -10.99
N VAL A 351 6.69 -12.88 -12.04
CA VAL A 351 7.50 -14.11 -12.16
C VAL A 351 8.40 -14.05 -13.38
N ASN A 352 9.70 -14.33 -13.20
CA ASN A 352 10.66 -14.47 -14.29
C ASN A 352 11.33 -15.86 -14.27
N ALA A 353 12.34 -16.07 -15.12
CA ALA A 353 13.05 -17.36 -15.23
C ALA A 353 13.74 -17.83 -13.94
N HIS A 354 13.90 -16.95 -12.95
CA HIS A 354 14.50 -17.22 -11.65
C HIS A 354 13.47 -17.28 -10.50
N GLY A 355 12.17 -17.28 -10.82
CA GLY A 355 11.07 -17.32 -9.85
C GLY A 355 10.42 -15.96 -9.65
N ASN A 356 9.83 -15.75 -8.47
CA ASN A 356 9.17 -14.50 -8.13
C ASN A 356 10.24 -13.40 -7.97
N HIS A 357 9.93 -12.17 -8.40
CA HIS A 357 10.86 -11.04 -8.31
C HIS A 357 10.18 -9.75 -7.85
N SER A 358 10.96 -8.92 -7.16
CA SER A 358 10.57 -7.56 -6.81
C SER A 358 10.83 -6.59 -7.97
N GLY A 359 10.30 -5.38 -7.83
CA GLY A 359 10.76 -4.22 -8.60
C GLY A 359 12.08 -3.67 -8.08
N GLU A 360 12.49 -2.58 -8.70
CA GLU A 360 13.73 -1.89 -8.33
C GLU A 360 13.57 -1.20 -6.98
N GLY A 361 14.58 -1.34 -6.11
CA GLY A 361 14.59 -0.61 -4.86
C GLY A 361 15.97 -0.39 -4.27
N LEU A 362 16.05 0.59 -3.38
CA LEU A 362 17.30 0.97 -2.73
C LEU A 362 17.78 -0.14 -1.79
N ARG A 363 18.98 -0.66 -2.07
CA ARG A 363 19.83 -1.43 -1.19
C ARG A 363 20.66 -0.49 -0.33
N LYS A 364 20.19 -0.05 0.84
CA LYS A 364 21.13 0.57 1.79
C LYS A 364 21.96 -0.52 2.45
N ARG A 365 23.27 -0.52 2.20
CA ARG A 365 24.24 -1.29 2.99
C ARG A 365 24.38 -0.66 4.36
#